data_AF-A0A2M7ETU6-F1
#
_entry.id   AF-A0A2M7ETU6-F1
#
_cell.length_a   1.000
_cell.length_b   1.000
_cell.length_c   1.000
_cell.angle_alpha   90.00
_cell.angle_beta   90.00
_cell.angle_gamma   90.00
#
_symmetry.space_group_name_H-M   'P 1'
#
loop_
_entity.id
_entity.type
_entity.pdbx_description
1 polymer ?
#
loop_
_entity_poly.entity_id
_entity_poly.type
_entity_poly.pdbx_seq_one_letter_code
_entity_poly.pdbx_strand_id
1 'polypeptide(L)'
;MFRILLSIFLTVLPLPALATPEALAAAIAALGVRDYETAATEQARVTDPTAADVVTWIRLRQGEGTLSEYFDFLARNADWPGLPYLIRMGEQNLAEDTAPETVIAYFDRQAPGTGWGSLRYAKALWDVDRRDDAMAEAVRAWTTVSLSQEEHDLFMIDWPRTLRSHHEARLDHLLWENREAEARRMFPLVGEGWQRLAEARLRLRSREPGVDAAIDAVPGNLQGDPGLAYERFIWRLRAGYTEGALELIRARSTSAEALGRPSDWANRRRSLTRELIRGGDLEAAYELAANHHIEPGSDDNNYADLEWLAGYSALRLGRADTAVAHFTRFRSAVTSPISVGRAGYWLGRAHEAAG
;
A
#
# COMPACT_ATOMS: atom_id res chain seq x y z
N MET A 1 -43.18 -75.42 2.21
CA MET A 1 -41.75 -75.25 2.56
C MET A 1 -41.15 -74.42 1.43
N PHE A 2 -40.58 -73.22 1.57
CA PHE A 2 -39.82 -72.61 2.66
C PHE A 2 -39.79 -71.07 2.43
N ARG A 3 -40.09 -70.31 3.49
CA ARG A 3 -39.56 -68.99 3.91
C ARG A 3 -39.55 -67.76 2.96
N ILE A 4 -40.41 -66.80 3.33
CA ILE A 4 -40.32 -65.35 3.10
C ILE A 4 -39.06 -64.80 3.80
N LEU A 5 -38.22 -64.05 3.08
CA LEU A 5 -37.15 -63.22 3.65
C LEU A 5 -37.37 -61.77 3.20
N LEU A 6 -37.91 -60.99 4.13
CA LEU A 6 -38.12 -59.55 4.05
C LEU A 6 -36.75 -58.85 4.16
N SER A 7 -36.28 -58.26 3.07
CA SER A 7 -35.06 -57.45 3.08
C SER A 7 -35.39 -56.04 3.57
N ILE A 8 -34.95 -55.69 4.77
CA ILE A 8 -34.99 -54.33 5.31
C ILE A 8 -33.87 -53.53 4.63
N PHE A 9 -34.23 -52.68 3.68
CA PHE A 9 -33.35 -51.62 3.19
C PHE A 9 -33.30 -50.52 4.25
N LEU A 10 -32.21 -50.48 5.02
CA LEU A 10 -31.90 -49.37 5.91
C LEU A 10 -31.47 -48.18 5.04
N THR A 11 -32.38 -47.24 4.77
CA THR A 11 -32.04 -45.97 4.12
C THR A 11 -31.21 -45.14 5.09
N VAL A 12 -29.89 -45.14 4.91
CA VAL A 12 -28.98 -44.15 5.51
C VAL A 12 -29.28 -42.81 4.81
N LEU A 13 -30.22 -42.05 5.36
CA LEU A 13 -30.39 -40.65 4.98
C LEU A 13 -29.12 -39.91 5.46
N PRO A 14 -28.43 -39.13 4.61
CA PRO A 14 -27.36 -38.27 5.09
C PRO A 14 -27.97 -37.32 6.12
N LEU A 15 -27.46 -37.36 7.36
CA LEU A 15 -27.77 -36.33 8.35
C LEU A 15 -27.48 -34.98 7.69
N PRO A 16 -28.41 -34.01 7.70
CA PRO A 16 -28.07 -32.67 7.26
C PRO A 16 -26.92 -32.22 8.16
N ALA A 17 -25.80 -31.81 7.57
CA ALA A 17 -24.76 -31.11 8.30
C ALA A 17 -25.44 -29.87 8.90
N LEU A 18 -25.74 -29.95 10.20
CA LEU A 18 -26.32 -28.82 10.92
C LEU A 18 -25.22 -27.77 10.95
N ALA A 19 -25.35 -26.76 10.08
CA ALA A 19 -24.62 -25.53 10.25
C ALA A 19 -24.84 -25.06 11.70
N THR A 20 -23.77 -24.57 12.33
CA THR A 20 -23.74 -24.14 13.73
C THR A 20 -23.59 -22.61 13.82
N PRO A 21 -24.56 -21.85 13.26
CA PRO A 21 -24.45 -20.41 13.15
C PRO A 21 -24.36 -19.71 14.51
N GLU A 22 -24.98 -20.27 15.56
CA GLU A 22 -24.90 -19.73 16.92
C GLU A 22 -23.48 -19.83 17.49
N ALA A 23 -22.81 -20.97 17.30
CA ALA A 23 -21.43 -21.17 17.76
C ALA A 23 -20.46 -20.25 16.99
N LEU A 24 -20.63 -20.16 15.67
CA LEU A 24 -19.85 -19.23 14.84
C LEU A 24 -20.04 -17.78 15.30
N ALA A 25 -21.28 -17.34 15.51
CA ALA A 25 -21.58 -15.99 15.95
C ALA A 25 -20.99 -15.70 17.33
N ALA A 26 -21.08 -16.66 18.27
CA ALA A 26 -20.49 -16.54 19.60
C ALA A 26 -18.96 -16.45 19.54
N ALA A 27 -18.30 -17.26 18.72
CA ALA A 27 -16.85 -17.22 18.53
C ALA A 27 -16.39 -15.86 17.96
N ILE A 28 -17.08 -15.35 16.92
CA ILE A 28 -16.78 -14.04 16.33
C ILE A 28 -17.02 -12.90 17.33
N ALA A 29 -18.10 -12.97 18.12
CA ALA A 29 -18.38 -11.98 19.15
C ALA A 29 -17.29 -11.96 20.23
N ALA A 30 -16.82 -13.12 20.66
CA ALA A 30 -15.71 -13.26 21.61
C ALA A 30 -14.41 -12.66 21.06
N LEU A 31 -14.07 -12.93 19.79
CA LEU A 31 -12.93 -12.29 19.11
C LEU A 31 -13.06 -10.76 19.01
N GLY A 32 -14.29 -10.25 18.89
CA GLY A 32 -14.56 -8.80 18.88
C GLY A 32 -14.16 -8.11 20.19
N VAL A 33 -14.22 -8.82 21.32
CA VAL A 33 -13.80 -8.34 22.64
C VAL A 33 -12.46 -8.93 23.12
N ARG A 34 -11.74 -9.62 22.23
CA ARG A 34 -10.44 -10.29 22.49
C ARG A 34 -10.51 -11.36 23.58
N ASP A 35 -11.66 -12.03 23.72
CA ASP A 35 -11.78 -13.23 24.55
C ASP A 35 -11.43 -14.47 23.72
N TYR A 36 -10.14 -14.78 23.64
CA TYR A 36 -9.62 -15.85 22.80
C TYR A 36 -9.94 -17.25 23.33
N GLU A 37 -10.11 -17.39 24.66
CA GLU A 37 -10.46 -18.66 25.29
C GLU A 37 -11.91 -19.04 24.96
N THR A 38 -12.84 -18.09 25.12
CA THR A 38 -14.23 -18.29 24.70
C THR A 38 -14.32 -18.49 23.19
N ALA A 39 -13.56 -17.73 22.40
CA ALA A 39 -13.53 -17.91 20.95
C ALA A 39 -13.10 -19.33 20.54
N ALA A 40 -12.05 -19.88 21.16
CA ALA A 40 -11.58 -21.24 20.90
C ALA A 40 -12.61 -22.30 21.33
N THR A 41 -13.26 -22.09 22.48
CA THR A 41 -14.30 -22.98 23.00
C THR A 41 -15.50 -23.04 22.06
N GLU A 42 -15.98 -21.89 21.58
CA GLU A 42 -17.10 -21.84 20.65
C GLU A 42 -16.70 -22.32 19.24
N GLN A 43 -15.46 -22.05 18.79
CA GLN A 43 -14.94 -22.58 17.54
C GLN A 43 -14.95 -24.11 17.50
N ALA A 44 -14.62 -24.78 18.60
CA ALA A 44 -14.64 -26.24 18.68
C ALA A 44 -16.04 -26.85 18.46
N ARG A 45 -17.09 -26.05 18.58
CA ARG A 45 -18.48 -26.44 18.32
C ARG A 45 -18.90 -26.15 16.87
N VAL A 46 -18.08 -25.46 16.09
CA VAL A 46 -18.33 -25.17 14.68
C VAL A 46 -18.03 -26.41 13.84
N THR A 47 -19.07 -26.93 13.20
CA THR A 47 -19.04 -28.19 12.42
C THR A 47 -18.62 -27.99 10.96
N ASP A 48 -18.83 -26.79 10.41
CA ASP A 48 -18.41 -26.45 9.05
C ASP A 48 -16.94 -25.99 9.04
N PRO A 49 -16.04 -26.66 8.30
CA PRO A 49 -14.62 -26.31 8.29
C PRO A 49 -14.34 -24.90 7.78
N THR A 50 -15.12 -24.41 6.81
CA THR A 50 -14.96 -23.07 6.24
C THR A 50 -15.35 -22.00 7.27
N ALA A 51 -16.42 -22.23 8.02
CA ALA A 51 -16.84 -21.37 9.12
C ALA A 51 -15.79 -21.35 10.26
N ALA A 52 -15.20 -22.50 10.59
CA ALA A 52 -14.10 -22.54 11.57
C ALA A 52 -12.85 -21.79 11.09
N ASP A 53 -12.58 -21.80 9.77
CA ASP A 53 -11.51 -21.01 9.17
C ASP A 53 -11.76 -19.50 9.23
N VAL A 54 -13.01 -19.04 9.19
CA VAL A 54 -13.33 -17.62 9.43
C VAL A 54 -12.90 -17.19 10.84
N VAL A 55 -13.18 -18.01 11.86
CA VAL A 55 -12.76 -17.72 13.25
C VAL A 55 -11.23 -17.71 13.35
N THR A 56 -10.57 -18.72 12.78
CA THR A 56 -9.10 -18.81 12.75
C THR A 56 -8.49 -17.60 12.05
N TRP A 57 -9.02 -17.21 10.89
CA TRP A 57 -8.57 -16.07 10.11
C TRP A 57 -8.66 -14.76 10.89
N ILE A 58 -9.78 -14.50 11.57
CA ILE A 58 -9.94 -13.29 12.40
C ILE A 58 -8.90 -13.28 13.52
N ARG A 59 -8.73 -14.41 14.23
CA ARG A 59 -7.78 -14.55 15.34
C ARG A 59 -6.33 -14.34 14.88
N LEU A 60 -5.89 -15.00 13.80
CA LEU A 60 -4.55 -14.83 13.24
C LEU A 60 -4.32 -13.38 12.75
N ARG A 61 -5.33 -12.73 12.18
CA ARG A 61 -5.25 -11.30 11.81
C ARG A 61 -5.18 -10.36 13.01
N GLN A 62 -5.51 -10.82 14.22
CA GLN A 62 -5.28 -10.08 15.46
C GLN A 62 -3.87 -10.33 16.03
N GLY A 63 -3.05 -11.17 15.37
CA GLY A 63 -1.71 -11.56 15.81
C GLY A 63 -1.70 -12.81 16.68
N GLU A 64 -2.86 -13.37 16.99
CA GLU A 64 -2.99 -14.44 17.97
C GLU A 64 -2.89 -15.80 17.31
N GLY A 65 -1.79 -16.50 17.56
CA GLY A 65 -1.53 -17.84 17.04
C GLY A 65 -0.04 -18.13 16.93
N THR A 66 0.29 -19.41 16.91
CA THR A 66 1.64 -19.94 16.71
C THR A 66 2.04 -19.91 15.24
N LEU A 67 3.34 -19.92 14.95
CA LEU A 67 3.84 -19.97 13.57
C LEU A 67 3.26 -21.16 12.77
N SER A 68 3.06 -22.32 13.41
CA SER A 68 2.42 -23.49 12.78
C SER A 68 1.00 -23.20 12.33
N GLU A 69 0.20 -22.50 13.13
CA GLU A 69 -1.18 -22.16 12.76
C GLU A 69 -1.24 -21.22 11.55
N TYR A 70 -0.25 -20.34 11.37
CA TYR A 70 -0.13 -19.53 10.15
C TYR A 70 0.19 -20.40 8.93
N PHE A 71 1.15 -21.33 9.04
CA PHE A 71 1.46 -22.27 7.95
C PHE A 71 0.24 -23.11 7.57
N ASP A 72 -0.44 -23.69 8.56
CA ASP A 72 -1.61 -24.54 8.34
C ASP A 72 -2.76 -23.78 7.69
N PHE A 73 -2.98 -22.52 8.08
CA PHE A 73 -4.00 -21.67 7.47
C PHE A 73 -3.65 -21.34 6.02
N LEU A 74 -2.41 -20.91 5.74
CA LEU A 74 -1.95 -20.52 4.41
C LEU A 74 -1.91 -21.69 3.43
N ALA A 75 -1.60 -22.90 3.90
CA ALA A 75 -1.60 -24.11 3.08
C ALA A 75 -3.01 -24.50 2.62
N ARG A 76 -4.03 -24.30 3.47
CA ARG A 76 -5.42 -24.67 3.17
C ARG A 76 -6.20 -23.57 2.43
N ASN A 77 -5.81 -22.30 2.60
CA ASN A 77 -6.58 -21.15 2.18
C ASN A 77 -5.74 -20.19 1.30
N ALA A 78 -5.28 -20.67 0.15
CA ALA A 78 -4.29 -19.98 -0.69
C ALA A 78 -4.80 -18.70 -1.40
N ASP A 79 -6.11 -18.51 -1.51
CA ASP A 79 -6.78 -17.38 -2.16
C ASP A 79 -7.71 -16.60 -1.20
N TRP A 80 -7.54 -16.82 0.11
CA TRP A 80 -8.39 -16.18 1.12
C TRP A 80 -8.26 -14.66 1.10
N PRO A 81 -9.31 -13.90 1.46
CA PRO A 81 -9.20 -12.45 1.55
C PRO A 81 -8.15 -12.01 2.60
N GLY A 82 -7.36 -11.00 2.23
CA GLY A 82 -6.48 -10.30 3.17
C GLY A 82 -5.25 -11.09 3.64
N LEU A 83 -4.81 -12.12 2.90
CA LEU A 83 -3.59 -12.86 3.23
C LEU A 83 -2.36 -11.98 3.45
N PRO A 84 -2.11 -10.89 2.69
CA PRO A 84 -0.92 -10.08 2.92
C PRO A 84 -0.85 -9.45 4.32
N TYR A 85 -1.99 -9.08 4.88
CA TYR A 85 -2.06 -8.58 6.25
C TYR A 85 -1.93 -9.73 7.26
N LEU A 86 -2.53 -10.90 7.00
CA LEU A 86 -2.39 -12.06 7.86
C LEU A 86 -0.94 -12.54 7.97
N ILE A 87 -0.23 -12.64 6.84
CA ILE A 87 1.19 -13.02 6.80
C ILE A 87 2.02 -12.02 7.62
N ARG A 88 1.78 -10.71 7.42
CA ARG A 88 2.44 -9.67 8.20
C ARG A 88 2.25 -9.83 9.71
N MET A 89 1.05 -10.21 10.16
CA MET A 89 0.78 -10.41 11.59
C MET A 89 1.52 -11.63 12.15
N GLY A 90 1.74 -12.67 11.35
CA GLY A 90 2.45 -13.86 11.80
C GLY A 90 3.96 -13.71 11.89
N GLU A 91 4.55 -12.68 11.27
CA GLU A 91 6.00 -12.40 11.34
C GLU A 91 6.51 -12.27 12.78
N GLN A 92 5.69 -11.78 13.71
CA GLN A 92 6.04 -11.66 15.13
C GLN A 92 6.33 -13.01 15.80
N ASN A 93 5.86 -14.12 15.22
CA ASN A 93 6.08 -15.48 15.72
C ASN A 93 7.40 -16.10 15.22
N LEU A 94 8.16 -15.38 14.40
CA LEU A 94 9.49 -15.80 13.98
C LEU A 94 10.49 -15.50 15.10
N ALA A 95 10.70 -16.47 15.98
CA ALA A 95 11.70 -16.38 17.05
C ALA A 95 13.13 -16.29 16.47
N GLU A 96 14.08 -15.85 17.31
CA GLU A 96 15.46 -15.68 16.88
C GLU A 96 16.15 -17.00 16.48
N ASP A 97 15.73 -18.09 17.11
CA ASP A 97 16.21 -19.46 16.93
C ASP A 97 15.36 -20.29 15.96
N THR A 98 14.33 -19.70 15.33
CA THR A 98 13.58 -20.37 14.26
C THR A 98 14.55 -20.82 13.16
N ALA A 99 14.45 -22.09 12.76
CA ALA A 99 15.33 -22.69 11.77
C ALA A 99 15.32 -21.90 10.45
N PRO A 100 16.48 -21.64 9.82
CA PRO A 100 16.58 -20.83 8.60
C PRO A 100 15.62 -21.27 7.49
N GLU A 101 15.50 -22.59 7.27
CA GLU A 101 14.61 -23.16 6.25
C GLU A 101 13.14 -22.86 6.53
N THR A 102 12.74 -22.85 7.80
CA THR A 102 11.37 -22.49 8.21
C THR A 102 11.09 -21.01 7.99
N VAL A 103 12.05 -20.13 8.30
CA VAL A 103 11.90 -18.69 8.04
C VAL A 103 11.78 -18.43 6.53
N ILE A 104 12.64 -19.06 5.72
CA ILE A 104 12.59 -18.91 4.26
C ILE A 104 11.25 -19.40 3.71
N ALA A 105 10.79 -20.58 4.13
CA ALA A 105 9.51 -21.14 3.70
C ALA A 105 8.31 -20.24 4.06
N TYR A 106 8.39 -19.48 5.16
CA TYR A 106 7.33 -18.54 5.54
C TYR A 106 7.15 -17.41 4.51
N PHE A 107 8.24 -16.99 3.86
CA PHE A 107 8.27 -15.87 2.91
C PHE A 107 8.28 -16.28 1.44
N ASP A 108 8.12 -17.57 1.11
CA ASP A 108 8.11 -18.08 -0.27
C ASP A 108 7.05 -17.42 -1.17
N ARG A 109 5.92 -16.98 -0.59
CA ARG A 109 4.80 -16.39 -1.34
C ARG A 109 4.77 -14.86 -1.29
N GLN A 110 5.40 -14.26 -0.30
CA GLN A 110 5.35 -12.83 -0.07
C GLN A 110 6.57 -12.38 0.71
N ALA A 111 7.18 -11.27 0.28
CA ALA A 111 8.27 -10.64 1.01
C ALA A 111 7.82 -10.15 2.41
N PRO A 112 8.74 -10.04 3.37
CA PRO A 112 8.42 -9.53 4.71
C PRO A 112 7.79 -8.13 4.69
N GLY A 113 6.76 -7.94 5.53
CA GLY A 113 6.04 -6.69 5.72
C GLY A 113 6.43 -5.93 6.99
N THR A 114 7.27 -6.50 7.86
CA THR A 114 7.76 -5.86 9.10
C THR A 114 9.29 -5.79 9.15
N GLY A 115 9.83 -4.90 9.98
CA GLY A 115 11.27 -4.82 10.24
C GLY A 115 11.81 -6.12 10.82
N TRP A 116 11.13 -6.66 11.83
CA TRP A 116 11.45 -7.94 12.45
C TRP A 116 11.49 -9.10 11.46
N GLY A 117 10.42 -9.29 10.66
CA GLY A 117 10.38 -10.34 9.65
C GLY A 117 11.49 -10.21 8.61
N SER A 118 11.82 -8.97 8.23
CA SER A 118 12.93 -8.69 7.31
C SER A 118 14.30 -9.03 7.90
N LEU A 119 14.55 -8.68 9.17
CA LEU A 119 15.77 -9.07 9.89
C LEU A 119 15.89 -10.60 9.96
N ARG A 120 14.79 -11.28 10.29
CA ARG A 120 14.77 -12.74 10.36
C ARG A 120 15.02 -13.39 9.02
N TYR A 121 14.39 -12.88 7.96
CA TYR A 121 14.54 -13.42 6.62
C TYR A 121 15.94 -13.20 6.06
N ALA A 122 16.48 -11.98 6.17
CA ALA A 122 17.84 -11.68 5.75
C ALA A 122 18.86 -12.56 6.49
N LYS A 123 18.70 -12.73 7.81
CA LYS A 123 19.56 -13.64 8.59
C LYS A 123 19.43 -15.09 8.12
N ALA A 124 18.21 -15.59 7.92
CA ALA A 124 18.00 -16.97 7.47
C ALA A 124 18.65 -17.23 6.10
N LEU A 125 18.49 -16.31 5.15
CA LEU A 125 19.15 -16.36 3.85
C LEU A 125 20.68 -16.39 3.98
N TRP A 126 21.23 -15.57 4.88
CA TRP A 126 22.66 -15.55 5.15
C TRP A 126 23.18 -16.88 5.70
N ASP A 127 22.45 -17.48 6.65
CA ASP A 127 22.83 -18.72 7.31
C ASP A 127 22.84 -19.93 6.34
N VAL A 128 22.07 -19.87 5.24
CA VAL A 128 22.06 -20.89 4.16
C VAL A 128 22.92 -20.48 2.95
N ASP A 129 23.85 -19.54 3.12
CA ASP A 129 24.80 -19.04 2.12
C ASP A 129 24.18 -18.34 0.90
N ARG A 130 22.92 -17.88 1.00
CA ARG A 130 22.25 -17.02 0.01
C ARG A 130 22.51 -15.54 0.30
N ARG A 131 23.79 -15.14 0.33
CA ARG A 131 24.22 -13.83 0.84
C ARG A 131 23.73 -12.64 0.03
N ASP A 132 23.68 -12.76 -1.30
CA ASP A 132 23.20 -11.68 -2.16
C ASP A 132 21.71 -11.40 -1.91
N ASP A 133 20.91 -12.45 -1.76
CA ASP A 133 19.49 -12.34 -1.40
C ASP A 133 19.31 -11.71 -0.02
N ALA A 134 20.15 -12.11 0.95
CA ALA A 134 20.12 -11.56 2.30
C ALA A 134 20.41 -10.05 2.31
N MET A 135 21.43 -9.62 1.56
CA MET A 135 21.78 -8.22 1.42
C MET A 135 20.68 -7.43 0.68
N ALA A 136 20.10 -8.01 -0.37
CA ALA A 136 19.00 -7.40 -1.11
C ALA A 136 17.77 -7.18 -0.22
N GLU A 137 17.42 -8.17 0.61
CA GLU A 137 16.34 -8.06 1.58
C GLU A 137 16.63 -6.96 2.62
N ALA A 138 17.86 -6.92 3.16
CA ALA A 138 18.24 -5.88 4.10
C ALA A 138 18.11 -4.47 3.49
N VAL A 139 18.55 -4.28 2.23
CA VAL A 139 18.40 -3.01 1.51
C VAL A 139 16.93 -2.66 1.26
N ARG A 140 16.11 -3.63 0.83
CA ARG A 140 14.67 -3.43 0.62
C ARG A 140 14.01 -2.96 1.90
N ALA A 141 14.14 -3.72 2.98
CA ALA A 141 13.54 -3.40 4.27
C ALA A 141 14.01 -2.03 4.80
N TRP A 142 15.31 -1.76 4.71
CA TRP A 142 15.87 -0.48 5.11
C TRP A 142 15.29 0.69 4.30
N THR A 143 15.05 0.53 3.01
CA THR A 143 14.60 1.65 2.15
C THR A 143 13.10 1.79 2.06
N THR A 144 12.30 0.78 2.43
CA THR A 144 10.84 0.79 2.22
C THR A 144 9.99 0.46 3.44
N VAL A 145 10.56 -0.10 4.52
CA VAL A 145 9.81 -0.55 5.69
C VAL A 145 10.00 0.45 6.84
N SER A 146 8.89 0.76 7.53
CA SER A 146 8.88 1.52 8.78
C SER A 146 9.46 0.65 9.89
N LEU A 147 10.42 1.19 10.62
CA LEU A 147 11.16 0.44 11.64
C LEU A 147 10.95 1.06 13.01
N SER A 148 10.81 0.21 14.03
CA SER A 148 10.99 0.64 15.42
C SER A 148 12.43 1.17 15.63
N GLN A 149 12.69 1.77 16.79
CA GLN A 149 14.05 2.18 17.11
C GLN A 149 14.95 0.95 17.25
N GLU A 150 14.47 -0.08 17.95
CA GLU A 150 15.17 -1.34 18.17
C GLU A 150 15.48 -2.04 16.84
N GLU A 151 14.51 -2.13 15.93
CA GLU A 151 14.72 -2.71 14.60
C GLU A 151 15.74 -1.91 13.78
N HIS A 152 15.66 -0.58 13.79
CA HIS A 152 16.64 0.28 13.12
C HIS A 152 18.06 0.03 13.63
N ASP A 153 18.23 -0.04 14.94
CA ASP A 153 19.52 -0.28 15.58
C ASP A 153 20.06 -1.67 15.22
N LEU A 154 19.21 -2.70 15.20
CA LEU A 154 19.57 -4.04 14.75
C LEU A 154 20.02 -4.07 13.28
N PHE A 155 19.34 -3.38 12.38
CA PHE A 155 19.79 -3.24 10.99
C PHE A 155 21.18 -2.60 10.88
N MET A 156 21.47 -1.60 11.72
CA MET A 156 22.78 -0.94 11.75
C MET A 156 23.87 -1.79 12.39
N ILE A 157 23.52 -2.73 13.27
CA ILE A 157 24.45 -3.70 13.84
C ILE A 157 24.77 -4.80 12.82
N ASP A 158 23.74 -5.38 12.20
CA ASP A 158 23.87 -6.58 11.37
C ASP A 158 24.34 -6.25 9.94
N TRP A 159 23.91 -5.12 9.38
CA TRP A 159 24.11 -4.77 7.97
C TRP A 159 24.82 -3.41 7.71
N PRO A 160 25.75 -2.92 8.56
CA PRO A 160 26.28 -1.54 8.45
C PRO A 160 27.01 -1.25 7.14
N ARG A 161 27.65 -2.26 6.54
CA ARG A 161 28.36 -2.10 5.25
C ARG A 161 27.39 -2.11 4.08
N THR A 162 26.44 -3.04 4.10
CA THR A 162 25.41 -3.20 3.07
C THR A 162 24.54 -1.95 2.96
N LEU A 163 24.17 -1.34 4.09
CA LEU A 163 23.21 -0.23 4.11
C LEU A 163 23.82 1.15 3.88
N ARG A 164 25.16 1.27 3.92
CA ARG A 164 25.86 2.57 3.90
C ARG A 164 25.48 3.46 2.73
N SER A 165 25.34 2.89 1.53
CA SER A 165 24.96 3.61 0.31
C SER A 165 23.46 3.90 0.20
N HIS A 166 22.64 3.44 1.15
CA HIS A 166 21.18 3.51 1.10
C HIS A 166 20.58 4.40 2.18
N HIS A 167 21.40 5.08 2.99
CA HIS A 167 20.91 5.99 4.03
C HIS A 167 20.09 7.16 3.47
N GLU A 168 20.52 7.74 2.34
CA GLU A 168 19.81 8.84 1.69
C GLU A 168 18.45 8.40 1.14
N ALA A 169 18.39 7.22 0.50
CA ALA A 169 17.15 6.63 0.00
C ALA A 169 16.14 6.35 1.14
N ARG A 170 16.62 5.83 2.28
CA ARG A 170 15.77 5.65 3.47
C ARG A 170 15.26 6.99 4.00
N LEU A 171 16.12 7.99 4.13
CA LEU A 171 15.71 9.31 4.60
C LEU A 171 14.65 9.92 3.68
N ASP A 172 14.85 9.88 2.35
CA ASP A 172 13.87 10.39 1.40
C ASP A 172 12.52 9.66 1.53
N HIS A 173 12.56 8.32 1.58
CA HIS A 173 11.36 7.51 1.76
C HIS A 173 10.58 7.91 3.03
N LEU A 174 11.26 8.02 4.17
CA LEU A 174 10.63 8.39 5.45
C LEU A 174 10.03 9.81 5.42
N LEU A 175 10.67 10.74 4.71
CA LEU A 175 10.14 12.10 4.54
C LEU A 175 8.85 12.10 3.71
N TRP A 176 8.79 11.32 2.63
CA TRP A 176 7.55 11.13 1.87
C TRP A 176 6.44 10.53 2.74
N GLU A 177 6.74 9.47 3.49
CA GLU A 177 5.80 8.76 4.38
C GLU A 177 5.36 9.54 5.63
N ASN A 178 5.84 10.78 5.84
CA ASN A 178 5.56 11.56 7.06
C ASN A 178 6.07 10.95 8.36
N ARG A 179 7.18 10.22 8.31
CA ARG A 179 7.75 9.52 9.46
C ARG A 179 8.83 10.37 10.12
N GLU A 180 8.47 11.56 10.60
CA GLU A 180 9.44 12.56 11.11
C GLU A 180 10.40 11.99 12.15
N ALA A 181 9.89 11.28 13.16
CA ALA A 181 10.72 10.70 14.22
C ALA A 181 11.76 9.72 13.66
N GLU A 182 11.42 8.94 12.62
CA GLU A 182 12.37 8.03 11.96
C GLU A 182 13.32 8.78 11.04
N ALA A 183 12.82 9.77 10.30
CA ALA A 183 13.64 10.61 9.43
C ALA A 183 14.74 11.33 10.23
N ARG A 184 14.42 11.85 11.41
CA ARG A 184 15.41 12.48 12.31
C ARG A 184 16.47 11.50 12.81
N ARG A 185 16.15 10.23 13.00
CA ARG A 185 17.16 9.19 13.34
C ARG A 185 18.18 8.98 12.22
N MET A 186 17.84 9.30 10.97
CA MET A 186 18.76 9.18 9.85
C MET A 186 19.80 10.30 9.75
N PHE A 187 19.62 11.42 10.46
CA PHE A 187 20.48 12.60 10.29
C PHE A 187 21.97 12.29 10.54
N PRO A 188 22.36 11.54 11.59
CA PRO A 188 23.76 11.16 11.80
C PRO A 188 24.35 10.23 10.72
N LEU A 189 23.50 9.62 9.88
CA LEU A 189 23.89 8.63 8.87
C LEU A 189 24.04 9.23 7.46
N VAL A 190 23.61 10.47 7.25
CA VAL A 190 23.62 11.13 5.94
C VAL A 190 24.54 12.35 5.92
N GLY A 191 24.96 12.77 4.72
CA GLY A 191 25.75 13.97 4.53
C GLY A 191 24.99 15.26 4.88
N GLU A 192 25.73 16.31 5.19
CA GLU A 192 25.20 17.61 5.64
C GLU A 192 24.18 18.23 4.66
N GLY A 193 24.36 18.01 3.34
CA GLY A 193 23.42 18.47 2.32
C GLY A 193 22.03 17.83 2.45
N TRP A 194 21.99 16.52 2.71
CA TRP A 194 20.74 15.80 2.92
C TRP A 194 20.08 16.13 4.26
N GLN A 195 20.87 16.42 5.30
CA GLN A 195 20.32 16.94 6.56
C GLN A 195 19.59 18.27 6.34
N ARG A 196 20.19 19.20 5.58
CA ARG A 196 19.56 20.49 5.24
C ARG A 196 18.29 20.32 4.39
N LEU A 197 18.32 19.44 3.39
CA LEU A 197 17.16 19.10 2.57
C LEU A 197 16.01 18.55 3.44
N ALA A 198 16.31 17.61 4.34
CA ALA A 198 15.33 17.03 5.24
C ALA A 198 14.72 18.07 6.19
N GLU A 199 15.55 18.93 6.80
CA GLU A 199 15.08 20.00 7.68
C GLU A 199 14.18 21.00 6.93
N ALA A 200 14.52 21.39 5.70
CA ALA A 200 13.68 22.25 4.88
C ALA A 200 12.31 21.61 4.60
N ARG A 201 12.28 20.31 4.26
CA ARG A 201 11.05 19.55 4.01
C ARG A 201 10.19 19.44 5.27
N LEU A 202 10.79 19.12 6.42
CA LEU A 202 10.08 19.03 7.70
C LEU A 202 9.47 20.38 8.12
N ARG A 203 10.22 21.49 8.00
CA ARG A 203 9.72 22.84 8.32
C ARG A 203 8.59 23.30 7.40
N LEU A 204 8.71 23.03 6.09
CA LEU A 204 7.61 23.29 5.15
C LEU A 204 6.36 22.52 5.57
N ARG A 205 6.51 21.26 5.95
CA ARG A 205 5.40 20.41 6.34
C ARG A 205 4.71 20.89 7.62
N SER A 206 5.49 21.22 8.65
CA SER A 206 5.02 21.72 9.95
C SER A 206 4.59 23.20 9.91
N ARG A 207 4.91 23.92 8.83
CA ARG A 207 4.71 25.37 8.67
C ARG A 207 5.41 26.17 9.77
N GLU A 208 6.57 25.71 10.21
CA GLU A 208 7.41 26.42 11.16
C GLU A 208 7.94 27.75 10.59
N PRO A 209 8.27 28.73 11.44
CA PRO A 209 8.98 29.93 11.00
C PRO A 209 10.33 29.62 10.34
N GLY A 210 10.77 30.49 9.43
CA GLY A 210 12.09 30.37 8.79
C GLY A 210 12.17 29.33 7.66
N VAL A 211 11.04 29.04 7.01
CA VAL A 211 10.99 28.18 5.81
C VAL A 211 11.93 28.67 4.71
N ASP A 212 11.93 29.98 4.41
CA ASP A 212 12.77 30.52 3.33
C ASP A 212 14.26 30.30 3.62
N ALA A 213 14.71 30.62 4.83
CA ALA A 213 16.09 30.37 5.25
C ALA A 213 16.47 28.88 5.21
N ALA A 214 15.53 27.98 5.54
CA ALA A 214 15.77 26.54 5.46
C ALA A 214 15.89 26.06 4.00
N ILE A 215 15.06 26.59 3.09
CA ILE A 215 15.15 26.32 1.65
C ILE A 215 16.46 26.86 1.09
N ASP A 216 16.85 28.09 1.43
CA ASP A 216 18.08 28.73 0.96
C ASP A 216 19.34 27.99 1.43
N ALA A 217 19.27 27.31 2.58
CA ALA A 217 20.36 26.49 3.09
C ALA A 217 20.54 25.18 2.31
N VAL A 218 19.56 24.72 1.53
CA VAL A 218 19.68 23.49 0.74
C VAL A 218 20.73 23.69 -0.38
N PRO A 219 21.73 22.80 -0.51
CA PRO A 219 22.74 22.91 -1.56
C PRO A 219 22.15 22.92 -2.96
N GLY A 220 22.80 23.64 -3.89
CA GLY A 220 22.28 23.84 -5.25
C GLY A 220 21.96 22.55 -6.01
N ASN A 221 22.73 21.48 -5.81
CA ASN A 221 22.48 20.16 -6.42
C ASN A 221 21.24 19.44 -5.86
N LEU A 222 20.71 19.87 -4.71
CA LEU A 222 19.51 19.32 -4.06
C LEU A 222 18.30 20.26 -4.15
N GLN A 223 18.44 21.48 -4.66
CA GLN A 223 17.33 22.42 -4.85
C GLN A 223 16.24 21.90 -5.80
N GLY A 224 16.62 21.01 -6.73
CA GLY A 224 15.72 20.36 -7.69
C GLY A 224 15.01 19.11 -7.15
N ASP A 225 15.22 18.75 -5.88
CA ASP A 225 14.67 17.55 -5.26
C ASP A 225 13.13 17.49 -5.39
N PRO A 226 12.55 16.38 -5.87
CA PRO A 226 11.10 16.24 -6.00
C PRO A 226 10.35 16.35 -4.67
N GLY A 227 10.94 15.84 -3.58
CA GLY A 227 10.36 15.92 -2.24
C GLY A 227 10.28 17.35 -1.73
N LEU A 228 11.34 18.15 -1.93
CA LEU A 228 11.33 19.58 -1.63
C LEU A 228 10.26 20.32 -2.44
N ALA A 229 10.15 20.03 -3.74
CA ALA A 229 9.12 20.62 -4.59
C ALA A 229 7.71 20.27 -4.09
N TYR A 230 7.46 19.02 -3.70
CA TYR A 230 6.19 18.58 -3.15
C TYR A 230 5.83 19.33 -1.86
N GLU A 231 6.76 19.47 -0.93
CA GLU A 231 6.50 20.23 0.32
C GLU A 231 6.20 21.70 0.05
N ARG A 232 6.94 22.31 -0.89
CA ARG A 232 6.73 23.68 -1.37
C ARG A 232 5.35 23.84 -2.05
N PHE A 233 4.88 22.83 -2.75
CA PHE A 233 3.54 22.80 -3.34
C PHE A 233 2.45 22.73 -2.27
N ILE A 234 2.54 21.78 -1.35
CA ILE A 234 1.57 21.60 -0.27
C ILE A 234 1.52 22.81 0.65
N TRP A 235 2.67 23.39 1.01
CA TRP A 235 2.75 24.60 1.83
C TRP A 235 1.99 25.76 1.18
N ARG A 236 2.21 26.02 -0.13
CA ARG A 236 1.52 27.09 -0.87
C ARG A 236 0.01 26.90 -0.86
N LEU A 237 -0.48 25.69 -1.11
CA LEU A 237 -1.92 25.39 -1.04
C LEU A 237 -2.49 25.64 0.36
N ARG A 238 -1.77 25.25 1.42
CA ARG A 238 -2.20 25.49 2.81
C ARG A 238 -2.15 26.96 3.22
N ALA A 239 -1.34 27.76 2.54
CA ALA A 239 -1.21 29.20 2.75
C ALA A 239 -2.15 30.04 1.85
N GLY A 240 -2.90 29.41 0.94
CA GLY A 240 -3.80 30.09 0.01
C GLY A 240 -3.13 30.63 -1.26
N TYR A 241 -1.87 30.30 -1.49
CA TYR A 241 -1.11 30.71 -2.68
C TYR A 241 -1.34 29.74 -3.84
N THR A 242 -2.60 29.61 -4.30
CA THR A 242 -3.00 28.63 -5.31
C THR A 242 -2.30 28.83 -6.66
N GLU A 243 -2.12 30.07 -7.11
CA GLU A 243 -1.42 30.35 -8.38
C GLU A 243 0.02 29.85 -8.37
N GLY A 244 0.78 30.15 -7.32
CA GLY A 244 2.14 29.65 -7.18
C GLY A 244 2.22 28.13 -6.98
N ALA A 245 1.18 27.51 -6.43
CA ALA A 245 1.08 26.05 -6.36
C ALA A 245 0.82 25.43 -7.75
N LEU A 246 -0.04 26.06 -8.56
CA LEU A 246 -0.32 25.66 -9.94
C LEU A 246 0.91 25.79 -10.83
N GLU A 247 1.64 26.90 -10.71
CA GLU A 247 2.92 27.10 -11.41
C GLU A 247 3.89 25.97 -11.09
N LEU A 248 4.06 25.66 -9.79
CA LEU A 248 5.03 24.66 -9.37
C LEU A 248 4.65 23.23 -9.80
N ILE A 249 3.40 22.81 -9.63
CA ILE A 249 3.00 21.46 -10.07
C ILE A 249 3.10 21.32 -11.59
N ARG A 250 2.78 22.36 -12.38
CA ARG A 250 2.95 22.33 -13.84
C ARG A 250 4.43 22.19 -14.22
N ALA A 251 5.30 22.99 -13.61
CA ALA A 251 6.74 22.92 -13.85
C ALA A 251 7.36 21.55 -13.51
N ARG A 252 6.80 20.83 -12.51
CA ARG A 252 7.26 19.48 -12.13
C ARG A 252 6.62 18.36 -12.92
N SER A 253 5.51 18.59 -13.61
CA SER A 253 4.75 17.56 -14.33
C SER A 253 5.36 17.21 -15.69
N THR A 254 6.68 17.10 -15.78
CA THR A 254 7.40 16.77 -17.02
C THR A 254 7.72 15.27 -17.14
N SER A 255 7.77 14.54 -16.02
CA SER A 255 8.05 13.11 -15.94
C SER A 255 7.66 12.55 -14.57
N ALA A 256 7.64 11.22 -14.44
CA ALA A 256 7.46 10.57 -13.14
C ALA A 256 8.62 10.91 -12.18
N GLU A 257 9.86 10.95 -12.69
CA GLU A 257 11.08 11.27 -11.94
C GLU A 257 11.06 12.71 -11.41
N ALA A 258 10.58 13.67 -12.22
CA ALA A 258 10.42 15.05 -11.78
C ALA A 258 9.34 15.21 -10.68
N LEU A 259 8.33 14.35 -10.64
CA LEU A 259 7.36 14.32 -9.55
C LEU A 259 7.86 13.52 -8.33
N GLY A 260 8.81 12.61 -8.53
CA GLY A 260 9.33 11.68 -7.52
C GLY A 260 8.31 10.60 -7.17
N ARG A 261 7.15 11.01 -6.64
CA ARG A 261 6.01 10.14 -6.32
C ARG A 261 4.71 10.69 -6.90
N PRO A 262 4.43 10.47 -8.20
CA PRO A 262 3.25 10.99 -8.89
C PRO A 262 1.92 10.86 -8.13
N SER A 263 1.68 9.71 -7.48
CA SER A 263 0.47 9.44 -6.70
C SER A 263 0.28 10.38 -5.50
N ASP A 264 1.35 10.82 -4.85
CA ASP A 264 1.26 11.73 -3.69
C ASP A 264 0.72 13.11 -4.09
N TRP A 265 0.99 13.54 -5.33
CA TRP A 265 0.45 14.79 -5.87
C TRP A 265 -1.03 14.68 -6.27
N ALA A 266 -1.53 13.47 -6.49
CA ALA A 266 -2.76 13.22 -7.24
C ALA A 266 -4.01 13.78 -6.55
N ASN A 267 -4.13 13.66 -5.23
CA ASN A 267 -5.30 14.16 -4.52
C ASN A 267 -5.47 15.68 -4.73
N ARG A 268 -4.41 16.46 -4.49
CA ARG A 268 -4.44 17.91 -4.70
C ARG A 268 -4.55 18.29 -6.17
N ARG A 269 -3.87 17.56 -7.06
CA ARG A 269 -4.01 17.72 -8.52
C ARG A 269 -5.48 17.59 -8.95
N ARG A 270 -6.16 16.53 -8.51
CA ARG A 270 -7.59 16.29 -8.79
C ARG A 270 -8.49 17.41 -8.26
N SER A 271 -8.23 17.92 -7.06
CA SER A 271 -8.98 19.06 -6.51
C SER A 271 -8.80 20.32 -7.36
N LEU A 272 -7.55 20.67 -7.67
CA LEU A 272 -7.19 21.84 -8.47
C LEU A 272 -7.77 21.75 -9.89
N THR A 273 -7.69 20.57 -10.53
CA THR A 273 -8.33 20.36 -11.84
C THR A 273 -9.83 20.62 -11.78
N ARG A 274 -10.53 20.11 -10.76
CA ARG A 274 -11.98 20.35 -10.62
C ARG A 274 -12.30 21.82 -10.36
N GLU A 275 -11.43 22.54 -9.65
CA GLU A 275 -11.56 23.99 -9.46
C GLU A 275 -11.38 24.75 -10.78
N LEU A 276 -10.38 24.39 -11.59
CA LEU A 276 -10.16 24.98 -12.92
C LEU A 276 -11.35 24.72 -13.85
N ILE A 277 -11.91 23.51 -13.86
CA ILE A 277 -13.13 23.18 -14.62
C ILE A 277 -14.30 24.07 -14.16
N ARG A 278 -14.50 24.22 -12.85
CA ARG A 278 -15.57 25.08 -12.30
C ARG A 278 -15.36 26.56 -12.62
N GLY A 279 -14.10 27.00 -12.68
CA GLY A 279 -13.70 28.35 -13.09
C GLY A 279 -13.76 28.60 -14.60
N GLY A 280 -13.95 27.55 -15.41
CA GLY A 280 -14.04 27.64 -16.87
C GLY A 280 -12.70 27.56 -17.61
N ASP A 281 -11.57 27.44 -16.90
CA ASP A 281 -10.25 27.27 -17.51
C ASP A 281 -10.01 25.80 -17.85
N LEU A 282 -10.66 25.36 -18.92
CA LEU A 282 -10.63 23.97 -19.38
C LEU A 282 -9.25 23.55 -19.92
N GLU A 283 -8.49 24.49 -20.49
CA GLU A 283 -7.14 24.21 -21.00
C GLU A 283 -6.21 23.86 -19.85
N ALA A 284 -6.15 24.74 -18.84
CA ALA A 284 -5.39 24.50 -17.62
C ALA A 284 -5.82 23.21 -16.91
N ALA A 285 -7.14 22.94 -16.87
CA ALA A 285 -7.65 21.73 -16.27
C ALA A 285 -7.18 20.47 -16.99
N TYR A 286 -7.23 20.48 -18.32
CA TYR A 286 -6.74 19.40 -19.17
C TYR A 286 -5.24 19.16 -18.95
N GLU A 287 -4.42 20.21 -19.08
CA GLU A 287 -2.97 20.12 -18.88
C GLU A 287 -2.60 19.55 -17.50
N LEU A 288 -3.29 20.03 -16.46
CA LEU A 288 -3.02 19.57 -15.10
C LEU A 288 -3.42 18.12 -14.88
N ALA A 289 -4.56 17.68 -15.43
CA ALA A 289 -5.02 16.31 -15.29
C ALA A 289 -4.18 15.32 -16.11
N ALA A 290 -3.93 15.63 -17.39
CA ALA A 290 -3.27 14.72 -18.32
C ALA A 290 -1.81 14.45 -17.95
N ASN A 291 -1.10 15.44 -17.39
CA ASN A 291 0.31 15.31 -17.03
C ASN A 291 0.52 14.76 -15.61
N HIS A 292 -0.20 13.69 -15.25
CA HIS A 292 -0.15 13.11 -13.91
C HIS A 292 1.00 12.13 -13.71
N HIS A 293 1.47 11.44 -14.76
CA HIS A 293 2.59 10.48 -14.74
C HIS A 293 2.44 9.32 -13.74
N ILE A 294 1.21 8.92 -13.43
CA ILE A 294 0.93 7.74 -12.60
C ILE A 294 0.94 6.53 -13.53
N GLU A 295 1.71 5.51 -13.20
CA GLU A 295 1.76 4.26 -13.96
C GLU A 295 0.43 3.49 -13.81
N PRO A 296 -0.18 3.01 -14.90
CA PRO A 296 -1.38 2.15 -14.81
C PRO A 296 -1.14 0.95 -13.89
N GLY A 297 -2.10 0.62 -13.02
CA GLY A 297 -1.98 -0.47 -12.05
C GLY A 297 -1.22 -0.13 -10.75
N SER A 298 -0.52 1.01 -10.69
CA SER A 298 0.18 1.44 -9.45
C SER A 298 -0.73 2.15 -8.44
N ASP A 299 -1.71 2.90 -8.94
CA ASP A 299 -2.74 3.59 -8.15
C ASP A 299 -3.98 3.84 -9.04
N ASP A 300 -4.76 2.78 -9.25
CA ASP A 300 -5.90 2.80 -10.18
C ASP A 300 -6.94 3.86 -9.84
N ASN A 301 -7.12 4.18 -8.55
CA ASN A 301 -8.10 5.17 -8.12
C ASN A 301 -7.71 6.58 -8.57
N ASN A 302 -6.47 7.00 -8.28
CA ASN A 302 -6.00 8.32 -8.68
C ASN A 302 -5.80 8.41 -10.21
N TYR A 303 -5.27 7.35 -10.82
CA TYR A 303 -5.12 7.23 -12.28
C TYR A 303 -6.48 7.39 -12.98
N ALA A 304 -7.47 6.57 -12.64
CA ALA A 304 -8.77 6.57 -13.27
C ALA A 304 -9.48 7.94 -13.13
N ASP A 305 -9.43 8.56 -11.95
CA ASP A 305 -10.05 9.86 -11.75
C ASP A 305 -9.38 10.97 -12.60
N LEU A 306 -8.05 10.96 -12.71
CA LEU A 306 -7.31 11.95 -13.50
C LEU A 306 -7.52 11.75 -14.99
N GLU A 307 -7.55 10.50 -15.47
CA GLU A 307 -7.93 10.16 -16.85
C GLU A 307 -9.36 10.61 -17.17
N TRP A 308 -10.31 10.40 -16.25
CA TRP A 308 -11.67 10.88 -16.44
C TRP A 308 -11.74 12.42 -16.51
N LEU A 309 -11.01 13.12 -15.65
CA LEU A 309 -10.96 14.59 -15.66
C LEU A 309 -10.31 15.14 -16.93
N ALA A 310 -9.22 14.53 -17.39
CA ALA A 310 -8.55 14.89 -18.63
C ALA A 310 -9.48 14.68 -19.84
N GLY A 311 -10.14 13.52 -19.92
CA GLY A 311 -11.11 13.22 -20.98
C GLY A 311 -12.30 14.18 -20.98
N TYR A 312 -12.82 14.51 -19.80
CA TYR A 312 -13.90 15.50 -19.67
C TYR A 312 -13.47 16.89 -20.16
N SER A 313 -12.32 17.38 -19.71
CA SER A 313 -11.80 18.68 -20.16
C SER A 313 -11.54 18.69 -21.67
N ALA A 314 -10.92 17.64 -22.21
CA ALA A 314 -10.68 17.50 -23.65
C ALA A 314 -11.98 17.53 -24.46
N LEU A 315 -13.02 16.80 -24.04
CA LEU A 315 -14.30 16.79 -24.72
C LEU A 315 -14.95 18.18 -24.72
N ARG A 316 -14.88 18.88 -23.58
CA ARG A 316 -15.41 20.25 -23.47
C ARG A 316 -14.65 21.28 -24.31
N LEU A 317 -13.38 21.00 -24.61
CA LEU A 317 -12.55 21.78 -25.54
C LEU A 317 -12.78 21.42 -27.02
N GLY A 318 -13.67 20.46 -27.32
CA GLY A 318 -13.89 19.98 -28.69
C GLY A 318 -12.80 19.03 -29.20
N ARG A 319 -11.95 18.49 -28.32
CA ARG A 319 -10.86 17.55 -28.66
C ARG A 319 -11.36 16.11 -28.55
N ALA A 320 -12.25 15.72 -29.47
CA ALA A 320 -12.98 14.45 -29.37
C ALA A 320 -12.05 13.22 -29.33
N ASP A 321 -11.09 13.12 -30.24
CA ASP A 321 -10.15 11.99 -30.29
C ASP A 321 -9.30 11.87 -29.01
N THR A 322 -8.87 13.02 -28.47
CA THR A 322 -8.16 13.09 -27.19
C THR A 322 -9.04 12.61 -26.03
N ALA A 323 -10.32 12.99 -26.01
CA ALA A 323 -11.27 12.52 -25.02
C ALA A 323 -11.51 11.00 -25.11
N VAL A 324 -11.62 10.44 -26.33
CA VAL A 324 -11.74 8.99 -26.56
C VAL A 324 -10.54 8.25 -25.95
N ALA A 325 -9.32 8.74 -26.18
CA ALA A 325 -8.11 8.12 -25.63
C ALA A 325 -8.13 8.08 -24.09
N HIS A 326 -8.45 9.20 -23.44
CA HIS A 326 -8.54 9.28 -21.98
C HIS A 326 -9.67 8.42 -21.40
N PHE A 327 -10.86 8.46 -21.99
CA PHE A 327 -11.97 7.63 -21.52
C PHE A 327 -11.74 6.13 -21.74
N THR A 328 -10.93 5.75 -22.72
CA THR A 328 -10.49 4.36 -22.92
C THR A 328 -9.55 3.92 -21.79
N ARG A 329 -8.56 4.75 -21.42
CA ARG A 329 -7.69 4.50 -20.25
C ARG A 329 -8.50 4.43 -18.96
N PHE A 330 -9.41 5.38 -18.74
CA PHE A 330 -10.35 5.36 -17.62
C PHE A 330 -11.14 4.05 -17.57
N ARG A 331 -11.71 3.59 -18.70
CA ARG A 331 -12.46 2.33 -18.78
C ARG A 331 -11.61 1.14 -18.37
N SER A 332 -10.34 1.09 -18.79
CA SER A 332 -9.45 -0.03 -18.49
C SER A 332 -9.07 -0.13 -17.01
N ALA A 333 -9.05 1.00 -16.28
CA ALA A 333 -8.66 1.08 -14.88
C ALA A 333 -9.81 0.86 -13.88
N VAL A 334 -11.07 0.72 -14.34
CA VAL A 334 -12.23 0.60 -13.44
C VAL A 334 -12.99 -0.71 -13.60
N THR A 335 -13.40 -1.28 -12.46
CA THR A 335 -14.13 -2.55 -12.38
C THR A 335 -15.52 -2.44 -11.77
N SER A 336 -15.77 -1.43 -10.92
CA SER A 336 -17.09 -1.27 -10.28
C SER A 336 -18.19 -0.97 -11.31
N PRO A 337 -19.40 -1.58 -11.18
CA PRO A 337 -20.47 -1.40 -12.17
C PRO A 337 -20.82 0.06 -12.45
N ILE A 338 -20.82 0.91 -11.41
CA ILE A 338 -21.09 2.35 -11.53
C ILE A 338 -20.02 3.03 -12.39
N SER A 339 -18.75 2.72 -12.17
CA SER A 339 -17.63 3.34 -12.90
C SER A 339 -17.57 2.84 -14.34
N VAL A 340 -17.85 1.56 -14.57
CA VAL A 340 -17.97 0.97 -15.92
C VAL A 340 -19.10 1.63 -16.71
N GLY A 341 -20.27 1.81 -16.09
CA GLY A 341 -21.39 2.52 -16.72
C GLY A 341 -21.04 3.96 -17.08
N ARG A 342 -20.38 4.69 -16.16
CA ARG A 342 -19.88 6.05 -16.42
C ARG A 342 -18.88 6.08 -17.58
N ALA A 343 -17.95 5.13 -17.63
CA ALA A 343 -16.95 5.03 -18.68
C ALA A 343 -17.62 4.80 -20.05
N GLY A 344 -18.57 3.87 -20.14
CA GLY A 344 -19.32 3.59 -21.36
C GLY A 344 -20.10 4.81 -21.86
N TYR A 345 -20.79 5.52 -20.96
CA TYR A 345 -21.51 6.74 -21.32
C TYR A 345 -20.59 7.80 -21.93
N TRP A 346 -19.51 8.16 -21.24
CA TRP A 346 -18.62 9.24 -21.68
C TRP A 346 -17.80 8.87 -22.92
N LEU A 347 -17.40 7.61 -23.04
CA LEU A 347 -16.75 7.10 -24.25
C LEU A 347 -17.70 7.18 -25.45
N GLY A 348 -18.98 6.82 -25.29
CA GLY A 348 -20.00 7.00 -26.32
C GLY A 348 -20.20 8.46 -26.73
N ARG A 349 -20.26 9.38 -25.76
CA ARG A 349 -20.33 10.83 -26.04
C ARG A 349 -19.10 11.36 -26.76
N ALA A 350 -17.91 10.83 -26.45
CA ALA A 350 -16.68 11.21 -27.12
C ALA A 350 -16.63 10.68 -28.56
N HIS A 351 -17.06 9.44 -28.81
CA HIS A 351 -17.18 8.89 -30.16
C HIS A 351 -18.23 9.64 -31.00
N GLU A 352 -19.40 9.94 -30.44
CA GLU A 352 -20.42 10.77 -31.09
C GLU A 352 -19.86 12.14 -31.53
N ALA A 353 -19.00 12.75 -30.71
CA ALA A 353 -18.33 14.00 -31.06
C ALA A 353 -17.20 13.84 -32.08
N ALA A 354 -16.63 12.64 -32.21
CA ALA A 354 -15.55 12.32 -33.15
C ALA A 354 -16.07 12.00 -34.57
N GLY A 355 -17.34 11.57 -34.69
CA GLY A 355 -17.98 11.21 -35.96
C GLY A 355 -18.19 9.70 -36.08
#